data_AF-E6LZY6-F1
#
_entry.id   AF-E6LZY6-F1
#
_cell.length_a   1.000
_cell.length_b   1.000
_cell.length_c   1.000
_cell.angle_alpha   90.00
_cell.angle_beta   90.00
_cell.angle_gamma   90.00
#
_symmetry.space_group_name_H-M   'P 1'
#
loop_
_entity.id
_entity.type
_entity.pdbx_description
1 polymer ?
#
loop_
_entity_poly.entity_id
_entity_poly.type
_entity_poly.pdbx_seq_one_letter_code
_entity_poly.pdbx_strand_id
1 'polypeptide(L)'
;MNKKFVTLAVAAAIAIPGMTILPALADDEVPANEVSTVDVTEPAAGAVEAAAPQSDEVEPADKADAAETIEPAEEESAESAATEETPAPVTAARSTDLTPSEAQSAIDDINAAVETLKEIQSEEPKADWSKEFDKLFATATELTQSLAVVAGGYQTLANPDLIMARTHLIVEIGLTVDKSANNLRYKIQKAHVELGFSVTRAIMRVANIGATVYQLNDSISDLRATYERVSTYRDLKSSDTATIYVKDLLNKAIWNTRVARDKEILTHKNFRTYHTLNKEITKAVRVWFKAKATVAECDAAIAKLNTAYATAYSAPSVR
;
A
#
# COMPACT_ATOMS: atom_id res chain seq x y z
N MET A 1 -8.32 27.93 -26.19
CA MET A 1 -7.78 26.63 -25.71
C MET A 1 -8.49 26.27 -24.42
N ASN A 2 -9.20 25.13 -24.36
CA ASN A 2 -10.10 24.80 -23.26
C ASN A 2 -9.34 24.16 -22.09
N LYS A 3 -9.30 24.85 -20.94
CA LYS A 3 -9.04 24.20 -19.64
C LYS A 3 -10.31 23.46 -19.23
N LYS A 4 -10.34 22.13 -19.39
CA LYS A 4 -11.42 21.31 -18.81
C LYS A 4 -11.14 21.14 -17.32
N PHE A 5 -12.02 21.71 -16.49
CA PHE A 5 -12.09 21.39 -15.07
C PHE A 5 -12.39 19.90 -14.91
N VAL A 6 -11.58 19.20 -14.11
CA VAL A 6 -11.94 17.88 -13.59
C VAL A 6 -12.76 18.12 -12.33
N THR A 7 -14.08 18.12 -12.47
CA THR A 7 -14.99 18.23 -11.33
C THR A 7 -14.94 16.93 -10.53
N LEU A 8 -14.30 16.97 -9.36
CA LEU A 8 -14.30 15.85 -8.43
C LEU A 8 -15.74 15.58 -7.97
N ALA A 9 -16.29 14.42 -8.31
CA ALA A 9 -17.64 14.04 -7.91
C ALA A 9 -17.66 13.72 -6.41
N VAL A 10 -18.11 14.68 -5.59
CA VAL A 10 -18.33 14.48 -4.16
C VAL A 10 -19.39 13.39 -3.99
N ALA A 11 -18.97 12.22 -3.49
CA ALA A 11 -19.89 11.18 -3.08
C ALA A 11 -20.79 11.73 -1.97
N ALA A 12 -22.10 11.56 -2.12
CA ALA A 12 -23.08 12.09 -1.17
C ALA A 12 -23.00 11.36 0.17
N ALA A 13 -22.17 11.88 1.08
CA ALA A 13 -22.18 11.46 2.47
C ALA A 13 -23.56 11.74 3.08
N ILE A 14 -24.16 10.73 3.70
CA ILE A 14 -25.33 10.93 4.56
C ILE A 14 -24.86 11.68 5.80
N ALA A 15 -24.94 13.01 5.74
CA ALA A 15 -24.46 13.89 6.79
C ALA A 15 -25.30 13.71 8.06
N ILE A 16 -24.70 13.10 9.10
CA ILE A 16 -25.22 13.16 10.46
C ILE A 16 -24.80 14.52 11.04
N PRO A 17 -25.73 15.37 11.50
CA PRO A 17 -25.36 16.66 12.09
C PRO A 17 -24.48 16.45 13.34
N GLY A 18 -23.29 17.05 13.34
CA GLY A 18 -22.31 16.98 14.44
C GLY A 18 -21.08 16.11 14.18
N MET A 19 -21.03 15.32 13.09
CA MET A 19 -19.92 14.40 12.83
C MET A 19 -18.80 15.03 11.98
N THR A 20 -17.98 15.89 12.59
CA THR A 20 -16.71 16.34 11.99
C THR A 20 -15.68 15.21 12.07
N ILE A 21 -15.14 14.80 10.93
CA ILE A 21 -14.01 13.86 10.88
C ILE A 21 -12.79 14.58 11.47
N LEU A 22 -12.17 13.97 12.48
CA LEU A 22 -10.94 14.45 13.12
C LEU A 22 -9.87 13.35 13.03
N PRO A 23 -8.59 13.72 12.82
CA PRO A 23 -7.52 12.78 12.56
C PRO A 23 -7.21 11.91 13.79
N ALA A 24 -6.57 10.76 13.54
CA ALA A 24 -6.15 9.85 14.59
C ALA A 24 -5.14 10.53 15.53
N LEU A 25 -5.42 10.50 16.84
CA LEU A 25 -4.45 10.88 17.87
C LEU A 25 -3.53 9.69 18.16
N ALA A 26 -2.25 10.00 18.31
CA ALA A 26 -1.16 9.04 18.48
C ALA A 26 -1.20 8.29 19.81
N ASP A 27 -0.34 7.28 19.91
CA ASP A 27 -0.16 6.39 21.06
C ASP A 27 0.02 7.13 22.39
N ASP A 28 -0.58 6.57 23.45
CA ASP A 28 -0.27 6.88 24.84
C ASP A 28 -0.05 5.56 25.60
N GLU A 29 1.02 5.49 26.39
CA GLU A 29 1.57 4.22 26.90
C GLU A 29 0.66 3.58 27.96
N VAL A 30 0.37 2.28 27.81
CA VAL A 30 -0.23 1.47 28.88
C VAL A 30 0.89 0.74 29.63
N PRO A 31 1.15 1.05 30.91
CA PRO A 31 2.22 0.40 31.66
C PRO A 31 1.91 -1.07 31.93
N ALA A 32 2.92 -1.92 31.79
CA ALA A 32 2.83 -3.35 32.03
C ALA A 32 2.58 -3.66 33.51
N ASN A 33 1.75 -4.66 33.80
CA ASN A 33 1.90 -5.41 35.04
C ASN A 33 1.46 -6.89 34.93
N GLU A 34 2.20 -7.73 35.66
CA GLU A 34 1.95 -9.12 36.06
C GLU A 34 1.68 -10.19 34.98
N VAL A 35 2.81 -10.80 34.57
CA VAL A 35 2.90 -12.15 34.02
C VAL A 35 2.41 -13.18 35.04
N SER A 36 1.52 -14.09 34.63
CA SER A 36 1.30 -15.36 35.33
C SER A 36 1.64 -16.52 34.39
N THR A 37 2.71 -17.24 34.72
CA THR A 37 3.22 -18.37 33.94
C THR A 37 2.39 -19.62 34.19
N VAL A 38 1.88 -20.23 33.11
CA VAL A 38 1.42 -21.63 33.13
C VAL A 38 2.31 -22.45 32.20
N ASP A 39 3.03 -23.36 32.83
CA ASP A 39 3.95 -24.33 32.25
C ASP A 39 3.19 -25.36 31.38
N VAL A 40 3.68 -25.62 30.17
CA VAL A 40 3.24 -26.78 29.36
C VAL A 40 4.48 -27.44 28.75
N THR A 41 4.69 -28.68 29.17
CA THR A 41 5.88 -29.47 28.94
C THR A 41 5.99 -29.99 27.51
N GLU A 42 7.19 -29.94 26.95
CA GLU A 42 7.58 -30.61 25.71
C GLU A 42 7.68 -32.14 25.90
N PRO A 43 7.41 -32.94 24.86
CA PRO A 43 8.17 -34.18 24.69
C PRO A 43 8.81 -34.28 23.30
N ALA A 44 10.08 -34.67 23.30
CA ALA A 44 10.93 -34.74 22.10
C ALA A 44 10.93 -36.12 21.41
N ALA A 45 11.33 -36.09 20.14
CA ALA A 45 12.10 -37.09 19.39
C ALA A 45 11.59 -38.53 19.21
N GLY A 46 11.45 -38.91 17.93
CA GLY A 46 11.57 -40.29 17.44
C GLY A 46 12.25 -40.25 16.06
N ALA A 47 13.43 -40.85 15.93
CA ALA A 47 14.29 -40.74 14.75
C ALA A 47 14.24 -41.98 13.85
N VAL A 48 14.50 -41.82 12.54
CA VAL A 48 14.97 -42.90 11.66
C VAL A 48 15.97 -42.35 10.63
N GLU A 49 17.22 -42.83 10.72
CA GLU A 49 18.25 -42.85 9.68
C GLU A 49 17.84 -43.77 8.50
N ALA A 50 18.51 -43.87 7.34
CA ALA A 50 19.54 -43.09 6.62
C ALA A 50 19.62 -43.68 5.19
N ALA A 51 20.20 -42.96 4.23
CA ALA A 51 21.05 -43.51 3.15
C ALA A 51 21.48 -42.42 2.16
N ALA A 52 22.79 -42.23 2.02
CA ALA A 52 23.43 -41.63 0.85
C ALA A 52 24.40 -42.66 0.23
N PRO A 53 24.71 -42.53 -1.07
CA PRO A 53 26.10 -42.35 -1.47
C PRO A 53 26.24 -41.13 -2.41
N GLN A 54 27.13 -40.19 -2.12
CA GLN A 54 28.56 -40.18 -2.44
C GLN A 54 28.91 -39.75 -3.89
N SER A 55 29.93 -38.91 -3.94
CA SER A 55 30.57 -38.27 -5.09
C SER A 55 31.42 -39.22 -5.92
N ASP A 56 31.70 -38.83 -7.16
CA ASP A 56 33.07 -38.90 -7.69
C ASP A 56 33.32 -37.79 -8.72
N GLU A 57 34.56 -37.32 -8.72
CA GLU A 57 35.13 -36.25 -9.55
C GLU A 57 36.19 -36.91 -10.46
N VAL A 58 36.35 -36.48 -11.73
CA VAL A 58 37.59 -36.57 -12.54
C VAL A 58 37.38 -35.86 -13.90
N GLU A 59 38.46 -35.24 -14.38
CA GLU A 59 38.52 -34.29 -15.50
C GLU A 59 39.05 -34.95 -16.83
N PRO A 60 39.68 -34.30 -17.84
CA PRO A 60 39.22 -34.40 -19.23
C PRO A 60 40.23 -34.97 -20.26
N ALA A 61 39.76 -35.22 -21.50
CA ALA A 61 40.54 -35.52 -22.72
C ALA A 61 39.60 -35.54 -23.95
N ASP A 62 39.98 -35.29 -25.21
CA ASP A 62 41.18 -34.71 -25.88
C ASP A 62 40.89 -34.63 -27.41
N LYS A 63 41.55 -33.71 -28.15
CA LYS A 63 41.60 -33.57 -29.64
C LYS A 63 40.28 -33.34 -30.42
N ALA A 64 40.24 -32.91 -31.70
CA ALA A 64 41.06 -32.04 -32.58
C ALA A 64 40.28 -31.92 -33.93
N ASP A 65 40.66 -31.21 -35.00
CA ASP A 65 41.81 -30.34 -35.33
C ASP A 65 41.42 -29.35 -36.47
N ALA A 66 42.28 -28.38 -36.81
CA ALA A 66 42.48 -27.69 -38.11
C ALA A 66 42.77 -26.18 -37.96
N ALA A 67 44.02 -25.78 -38.26
CA ALA A 67 44.48 -24.40 -38.30
C ALA A 67 45.08 -24.04 -39.67
N GLU A 68 44.93 -22.77 -40.07
CA GLU A 68 45.76 -21.95 -40.99
C GLU A 68 45.02 -20.59 -41.07
N THR A 69 45.45 -19.44 -40.52
CA THR A 69 46.71 -18.69 -40.74
C THR A 69 46.88 -18.35 -42.24
N ILE A 70 46.90 -17.08 -42.66
CA ILE A 70 48.07 -16.17 -42.66
C ILE A 70 47.61 -14.71 -42.96
N GLU A 71 48.04 -13.73 -42.14
CA GLU A 71 48.20 -12.28 -42.48
C GLU A 71 49.67 -12.03 -42.96
N PRO A 72 50.20 -10.82 -43.33
CA PRO A 72 49.68 -9.44 -43.24
C PRO A 72 50.07 -8.53 -44.45
N ALA A 73 50.20 -7.21 -44.17
CA ALA A 73 50.93 -6.14 -44.90
C ALA A 73 50.16 -5.41 -46.04
N GLU A 74 50.28 -4.11 -46.28
CA GLU A 74 50.71 -2.87 -45.59
C GLU A 74 50.55 -1.76 -46.68
N GLU A 75 50.13 -0.56 -46.28
CA GLU A 75 50.47 0.80 -46.81
C GLU A 75 50.53 1.09 -48.35
N GLU A 76 50.03 2.21 -48.89
CA GLU A 76 50.41 3.60 -48.55
C GLU A 76 49.46 4.66 -49.19
N SER A 77 49.44 5.84 -48.56
CA SER A 77 49.18 7.21 -49.06
C SER A 77 48.32 7.52 -50.33
N ALA A 78 47.30 8.37 -50.13
CA ALA A 78 46.93 9.42 -51.08
C ALA A 78 46.37 10.66 -50.34
N GLU A 79 47.12 11.76 -50.35
CA GLU A 79 46.82 13.02 -49.68
C GLU A 79 45.84 13.88 -50.50
N SER A 80 44.80 14.43 -49.86
CA SER A 80 43.96 15.47 -50.46
C SER A 80 43.38 16.39 -49.39
N ALA A 81 43.81 17.64 -49.40
CA ALA A 81 43.38 18.64 -48.42
C ALA A 81 41.93 19.10 -48.70
N ALA A 82 41.01 18.75 -47.80
CA ALA A 82 39.69 19.34 -47.70
C ALA A 82 39.55 20.00 -46.32
N THR A 83 39.10 21.26 -46.31
CA THR A 83 38.95 22.09 -45.12
C THR A 83 38.05 21.45 -44.05
N GLU A 84 38.59 21.22 -42.86
CA GLU A 84 37.80 20.94 -41.66
C GLU A 84 37.00 22.18 -41.25
N GLU A 85 35.76 22.29 -41.71
CA GLU A 85 34.77 23.06 -40.96
C GLU A 85 34.48 22.30 -39.66
N THR A 86 34.99 22.82 -38.54
CA THR A 86 34.69 22.28 -37.21
C THR A 86 33.17 22.23 -37.03
N PRO A 87 32.55 21.04 -36.89
CA PRO A 87 31.14 20.99 -36.56
C PRO A 87 30.99 21.63 -35.17
N ALA A 88 30.29 22.76 -35.12
CA ALA A 88 30.02 23.45 -33.86
C ALA A 88 29.47 22.44 -32.85
N PRO A 89 29.91 22.47 -31.57
CA PRO A 89 29.41 21.54 -30.58
C PRO A 89 27.89 21.73 -30.52
N VAL A 90 27.17 20.70 -30.95
CA VAL A 90 25.72 20.66 -30.82
C VAL A 90 25.44 20.36 -29.35
N THR A 91 25.61 21.39 -28.52
CA THR A 91 25.22 21.41 -27.12
C THR A 91 23.70 21.46 -27.05
N ALA A 92 23.08 20.39 -27.57
CA ALA A 92 21.73 20.01 -27.23
C ALA A 92 21.79 19.65 -25.74
N ALA A 93 21.65 20.67 -24.90
CA ALA A 93 21.45 20.52 -23.47
C ALA A 93 20.21 19.66 -23.29
N ARG A 94 20.44 18.37 -23.03
CA ARG A 94 19.41 17.46 -22.57
C ARG A 94 19.05 17.99 -21.19
N SER A 95 17.92 18.67 -21.06
CA SER A 95 17.34 19.04 -19.77
C SER A 95 16.82 17.76 -19.10
N THR A 96 17.76 16.93 -18.64
CA THR A 96 17.53 15.70 -17.86
C THR A 96 17.68 15.92 -16.37
N ASP A 97 18.07 17.12 -15.95
CA ASP A 97 18.34 17.43 -14.56
C ASP A 97 17.03 17.73 -13.84
N LEU A 98 16.67 16.85 -12.90
CA LEU A 98 15.55 17.04 -11.98
C LEU A 98 15.77 18.33 -11.18
N THR A 99 14.86 19.31 -11.32
CA THR A 99 15.03 20.59 -10.63
C THR A 99 14.72 20.47 -9.13
N PRO A 100 15.25 21.39 -8.28
CA PRO A 100 14.91 21.40 -6.86
C PRO A 100 13.40 21.49 -6.57
N SER A 101 12.64 22.18 -7.44
CA SER A 101 11.19 22.31 -7.29
C SER A 101 10.44 21.03 -7.67
N GLU A 102 10.89 20.30 -8.70
CA GLU A 102 10.31 19.00 -9.06
C GLU A 102 10.66 17.95 -8.00
N ALA A 103 11.89 17.99 -7.47
CA ALA A 103 12.30 17.14 -6.37
C ALA A 103 11.46 17.37 -5.10
N GLN A 104 11.16 18.63 -4.75
CA GLN A 104 10.27 18.94 -3.65
C GLN A 104 8.83 18.45 -3.91
N SER A 105 8.28 18.69 -5.10
CA SER A 105 6.95 18.18 -5.46
C SER A 105 6.87 16.65 -5.35
N ALA A 106 7.90 15.94 -5.78
CA ALA A 106 7.99 14.49 -5.65
C ALA A 106 8.05 14.02 -4.19
N ILE A 107 8.70 14.77 -3.29
CA ILE A 107 8.68 14.50 -1.84
C ILE A 107 7.26 14.66 -1.29
N ASP A 108 6.59 15.76 -1.63
CA ASP A 108 5.25 16.07 -1.15
C ASP A 108 4.23 15.01 -1.61
N ASP A 109 4.30 14.60 -2.89
CA ASP A 109 3.47 13.53 -3.47
C ASP A 109 3.70 12.17 -2.79
N ILE A 110 4.97 11.80 -2.50
CA ILE A 110 5.29 10.56 -1.77
C ILE A 110 4.73 10.62 -0.35
N ASN A 111 4.91 11.73 0.36
CA ASN A 111 4.43 11.88 1.73
C ASN A 111 2.91 11.75 1.81
N ALA A 112 2.17 12.44 0.93
CA ALA A 112 0.71 12.35 0.87
C ALA A 112 0.22 10.91 0.56
N ALA A 113 0.91 10.19 -0.34
CA ALA A 113 0.61 8.79 -0.62
C ALA A 113 0.89 7.89 0.61
N VAL A 114 1.99 8.12 1.33
CA VAL A 114 2.37 7.37 2.54
C VAL A 114 1.41 7.63 3.70
N GLU A 115 0.96 8.88 3.90
CA GLU A 115 -0.05 9.23 4.90
C GLU A 115 -1.37 8.51 4.62
N THR A 116 -1.88 8.59 3.38
CA THR A 116 -3.08 7.87 2.92
C THR A 116 -2.97 6.36 3.19
N LEU A 117 -1.81 5.76 2.89
CA LEU A 117 -1.57 4.34 3.12
C LEU A 117 -1.53 3.96 4.61
N LYS A 118 -0.98 4.81 5.48
CA LYS A 118 -0.97 4.61 6.94
C LYS A 118 -2.36 4.71 7.54
N GLU A 119 -3.18 5.67 7.10
CA GLU A 119 -4.57 5.78 7.52
C GLU A 119 -5.37 4.51 7.17
N ILE A 120 -5.27 4.05 5.92
CA ILE A 120 -5.94 2.82 5.47
C ILE A 120 -5.40 1.58 6.19
N GLN A 121 -4.09 1.51 6.49
CA GLN A 121 -3.51 0.41 7.27
C GLN A 121 -4.04 0.36 8.71
N SER A 122 -4.28 1.53 9.33
CA SER A 122 -4.86 1.62 10.68
C SER A 122 -6.30 1.11 10.71
N GLU A 123 -7.08 1.42 9.66
CA GLU A 123 -8.48 0.97 9.54
C GLU A 123 -8.61 -0.49 9.12
N GLU A 124 -7.74 -0.99 8.25
CA GLU A 124 -7.79 -2.31 7.61
C GLU A 124 -6.46 -3.09 7.75
N PRO A 125 -5.93 -3.30 8.98
CA PRO A 125 -4.57 -3.80 9.20
C PRO A 125 -4.31 -5.21 8.65
N LYS A 126 -5.37 -5.96 8.33
CA LYS A 126 -5.31 -7.33 7.82
C LYS A 126 -5.57 -7.45 6.32
N ALA A 127 -5.68 -6.34 5.59
CA ALA A 127 -5.95 -6.31 4.16
C ALA A 127 -4.88 -7.08 3.34
N ASP A 128 -5.30 -7.78 2.28
CA ASP A 128 -4.41 -8.53 1.39
C ASP A 128 -3.29 -7.67 0.74
N TRP A 129 -3.45 -6.34 0.69
CA TRP A 129 -2.47 -5.40 0.15
C TRP A 129 -1.47 -4.86 1.17
N SER A 130 -1.72 -4.94 2.48
CA SER A 130 -0.88 -4.29 3.51
C SER A 130 0.42 -5.05 3.84
N LYS A 131 0.58 -6.26 3.30
CA LYS A 131 1.61 -7.23 3.68
C LYS A 131 3.05 -6.69 3.65
N GLU A 132 3.39 -5.84 2.70
CA GLU A 132 4.76 -5.30 2.52
C GLU A 132 4.83 -3.78 2.80
N PHE A 133 3.86 -3.21 3.53
CA PHE A 133 3.80 -1.76 3.78
C PHE A 133 5.03 -1.22 4.53
N ASP A 134 5.58 -1.96 5.49
CA ASP A 134 6.79 -1.54 6.20
C ASP A 134 7.98 -1.34 5.25
N LYS A 135 8.10 -2.22 4.24
CA LYS A 135 9.10 -2.11 3.17
C LYS A 135 8.81 -0.92 2.24
N LEU A 136 7.54 -0.70 1.89
CA LEU A 136 7.13 0.46 1.10
C LEU A 136 7.48 1.78 1.81
N PHE A 137 7.22 1.88 3.12
CA PHE A 137 7.53 3.06 3.91
C PHE A 137 9.05 3.27 4.08
N ALA A 138 9.83 2.20 4.24
CA ALA A 138 11.29 2.29 4.23
C ALA A 138 11.82 2.80 2.89
N THR A 139 11.39 2.21 1.77
CA THR A 139 11.79 2.66 0.43
C THR A 139 11.30 4.07 0.11
N ALA A 140 10.10 4.47 0.56
CA ALA A 140 9.62 5.84 0.44
C ALA A 140 10.52 6.83 1.21
N THR A 141 10.98 6.45 2.40
CA THR A 141 11.91 7.25 3.22
C THR A 141 13.27 7.41 2.55
N GLU A 142 13.84 6.32 2.00
CA GLU A 142 15.09 6.36 1.23
C GLU A 142 14.94 7.26 -0.02
N LEU A 143 13.80 7.18 -0.71
CA LEU A 143 13.53 7.96 -1.91
C LEU A 143 13.37 9.46 -1.62
N THR A 144 12.63 9.84 -0.57
CA THR A 144 12.50 11.25 -0.18
C THR A 144 13.81 11.83 0.35
N GLN A 145 14.65 11.03 1.02
CA GLN A 145 16.01 11.44 1.38
C GLN A 145 16.87 11.71 0.13
N SER A 146 16.81 10.84 -0.88
CA SER A 146 17.53 11.05 -2.15
C SER A 146 17.02 12.28 -2.92
N LEU A 147 15.71 12.55 -2.87
CA LEU A 147 15.11 13.75 -3.47
C LEU A 147 15.48 15.02 -2.70
N ALA A 148 15.58 14.96 -1.36
CA ALA A 148 15.92 16.11 -0.52
C ALA A 148 17.33 16.67 -0.80
N VAL A 149 18.26 15.82 -1.24
CA VAL A 149 19.58 16.25 -1.75
C VAL A 149 19.41 17.20 -2.94
N VAL A 150 18.57 16.84 -3.92
CA VAL A 150 18.29 17.66 -5.10
C VAL A 150 17.48 18.90 -4.75
N ALA A 151 16.47 18.78 -3.87
CA ALA A 151 15.68 19.91 -3.37
C ALA A 151 16.54 20.94 -2.61
N GLY A 152 17.58 20.49 -1.91
CA GLY A 152 18.60 21.34 -1.27
C GLY A 152 19.59 22.00 -2.23
N GLY A 153 19.50 21.75 -3.55
CA GLY A 153 20.41 22.29 -4.56
C GLY A 153 21.74 21.53 -4.68
N TYR A 154 21.87 20.35 -4.09
CA TYR A 154 23.06 19.50 -4.20
C TYR A 154 22.92 18.54 -5.39
N GLN A 155 24.02 18.32 -6.12
CA GLN A 155 24.02 17.40 -7.25
C GLN A 155 24.06 15.94 -6.80
N THR A 156 23.20 15.10 -7.40
CA THR A 156 23.19 13.66 -7.19
C THR A 156 23.70 12.91 -8.43
N LEU A 157 24.29 11.73 -8.22
CA LEU A 157 24.59 10.77 -9.29
C LEU A 157 23.47 9.75 -9.52
N ALA A 158 22.38 9.82 -8.73
CA ALA A 158 21.21 8.99 -8.92
C ALA A 158 20.51 9.33 -10.25
N ASN A 159 20.11 8.31 -11.01
CA ASN A 159 19.44 8.50 -12.29
C ASN A 159 18.05 9.16 -12.07
N PRO A 160 17.79 10.36 -12.63
CA PRO A 160 16.57 11.12 -12.36
C PRO A 160 15.31 10.44 -12.92
N ASP A 161 15.38 9.82 -14.10
CA ASP A 161 14.27 9.05 -14.67
C ASP A 161 13.89 7.87 -13.76
N LEU A 162 14.89 7.21 -13.16
CA LEU A 162 14.67 6.09 -12.24
C LEU A 162 14.08 6.54 -10.91
N ILE A 163 14.54 7.67 -10.37
CA ILE A 163 13.98 8.28 -9.16
C ILE A 163 12.50 8.63 -9.39
N MET A 164 12.19 9.37 -10.46
CA MET A 164 10.80 9.75 -10.77
C MET A 164 9.90 8.56 -11.11
N ALA A 165 10.42 7.52 -11.77
CA ALA A 165 9.67 6.28 -11.99
C ALA A 165 9.33 5.55 -10.68
N ARG A 166 10.20 5.61 -9.65
CA ARG A 166 9.88 5.10 -8.31
C ARG A 166 8.84 5.99 -7.62
N THR A 167 8.97 7.31 -7.70
CA THR A 167 7.98 8.28 -7.18
C THR A 167 6.58 7.98 -7.73
N HIS A 168 6.43 7.90 -9.05
CA HIS A 168 5.15 7.63 -9.70
C HIS A 168 4.56 6.25 -9.31
N LEU A 169 5.41 5.24 -9.07
CA LEU A 169 4.95 3.92 -8.63
C LEU A 169 4.46 3.93 -7.17
N ILE A 170 5.12 4.65 -6.25
CA ILE A 170 4.63 4.82 -4.87
C ILE A 170 3.29 5.55 -4.87
N VAL A 171 3.16 6.63 -5.65
CA VAL A 171 1.90 7.38 -5.80
C VAL A 171 0.79 6.48 -6.38
N GLU A 172 1.04 5.69 -7.42
CA GLU A 172 0.02 4.78 -7.96
C GLU A 172 -0.35 3.65 -6.98
N ILE A 173 0.58 3.16 -6.15
CA ILE A 173 0.26 2.22 -5.06
C ILE A 173 -0.71 2.88 -4.08
N GLY A 174 -0.41 4.10 -3.62
CA GLY A 174 -1.29 4.90 -2.75
C GLY A 174 -2.69 5.06 -3.33
N LEU A 175 -2.78 5.59 -4.54
CA LEU A 175 -4.05 5.76 -5.27
C LEU A 175 -4.80 4.43 -5.47
N THR A 176 -4.10 3.34 -5.75
CA THR A 176 -4.72 2.03 -6.00
C THR A 176 -5.29 1.41 -4.73
N VAL A 177 -4.59 1.55 -3.60
CA VAL A 177 -5.08 1.11 -2.29
C VAL A 177 -6.26 1.97 -1.83
N ASP A 178 -6.21 3.29 -1.99
CA ASP A 178 -7.33 4.19 -1.67
C ASP A 178 -8.58 3.86 -2.50
N LYS A 179 -8.44 3.75 -3.82
CA LYS A 179 -9.52 3.31 -4.72
C LYS A 179 -10.08 1.94 -4.30
N SER A 180 -9.24 1.03 -3.81
CA SER A 180 -9.65 -0.30 -3.33
C SER A 180 -10.49 -0.23 -2.05
N ALA A 181 -9.98 0.43 -1.01
CA ALA A 181 -10.64 0.56 0.30
C ALA A 181 -12.00 1.27 0.20
N ASN A 182 -12.12 2.23 -0.73
CA ASN A 182 -13.35 3.00 -0.94
C ASN A 182 -14.36 2.29 -1.87
N ASN A 183 -13.92 1.70 -2.99
CA ASN A 183 -14.84 1.21 -4.04
C ASN A 183 -15.02 -0.31 -4.09
N LEU A 184 -14.06 -1.10 -3.59
CA LEU A 184 -14.07 -2.56 -3.74
C LEU A 184 -14.53 -3.31 -2.50
N ARG A 185 -14.84 -2.61 -1.39
CA ARG A 185 -15.18 -3.19 -0.07
C ARG A 185 -16.20 -4.36 -0.09
N TYR A 186 -17.18 -4.31 -0.97
CA TYR A 186 -18.22 -5.34 -1.11
C TYR A 186 -17.94 -6.34 -2.25
N LYS A 187 -16.76 -6.35 -2.87
CA LYS A 187 -16.39 -7.35 -3.88
C LYS A 187 -16.08 -8.71 -3.25
N ILE A 188 -16.18 -9.76 -4.05
CA ILE A 188 -15.72 -11.10 -3.66
C ILE A 188 -14.23 -11.10 -3.32
N GLN A 189 -13.80 -11.92 -2.35
CA GLN A 189 -12.41 -12.02 -1.88
C GLN A 189 -11.36 -12.14 -3.00
N LYS A 190 -11.71 -12.78 -4.13
CA LYS A 190 -10.83 -12.90 -5.31
C LYS A 190 -10.38 -11.55 -5.88
N ALA A 191 -11.22 -10.52 -5.82
CA ALA A 191 -10.87 -9.17 -6.26
C ALA A 191 -9.73 -8.59 -5.41
N HIS A 192 -9.83 -8.75 -4.09
CA HIS A 192 -8.86 -8.24 -3.12
C HIS A 192 -7.54 -9.02 -3.16
N VAL A 193 -7.59 -10.35 -3.27
CA VAL A 193 -6.39 -11.20 -3.37
C VAL A 193 -5.56 -10.85 -4.61
N GLU A 194 -6.20 -10.64 -5.76
CA GLU A 194 -5.48 -10.29 -6.99
C GLU A 194 -4.91 -8.87 -6.96
N LEU A 195 -5.67 -7.90 -6.44
CA LEU A 195 -5.17 -6.53 -6.32
C LEU A 195 -4.06 -6.43 -5.26
N GLY A 196 -4.20 -7.12 -4.12
CA GLY A 196 -3.16 -7.24 -3.10
C GLY A 196 -1.89 -7.91 -3.62
N PHE A 197 -2.00 -8.89 -4.51
CA PHE A 197 -0.85 -9.48 -5.19
C PHE A 197 -0.16 -8.53 -6.18
N SER A 198 -0.94 -7.74 -6.94
CA SER A 198 -0.39 -6.68 -7.81
C SER A 198 0.32 -5.59 -6.99
N VAL A 199 -0.28 -5.10 -5.90
CA VAL A 199 0.34 -4.16 -4.95
C VAL A 199 1.61 -4.75 -4.33
N THR A 200 1.58 -6.00 -3.88
CA THR A 200 2.77 -6.70 -3.33
C THR A 200 3.90 -6.74 -4.36
N ARG A 201 3.60 -7.07 -5.63
CA ARG A 201 4.60 -7.07 -6.72
C ARG A 201 5.13 -5.67 -7.02
N ALA A 202 4.29 -4.66 -7.00
CA ALA A 202 4.69 -3.26 -7.19
C ALA A 202 5.63 -2.78 -6.08
N ILE A 203 5.32 -3.07 -4.80
CA ILE A 203 6.19 -2.76 -3.66
C ILE A 203 7.54 -3.49 -3.80
N MET A 204 7.52 -4.79 -4.10
CA MET A 204 8.74 -5.56 -4.31
C MET A 204 9.57 -5.10 -5.52
N ARG A 205 8.96 -4.44 -6.51
CA ARG A 205 9.69 -3.79 -7.61
C ARG A 205 10.25 -2.43 -7.19
N VAL A 206 9.48 -1.59 -6.51
CA VAL A 206 9.93 -0.24 -6.11
C VAL A 206 11.05 -0.28 -5.06
N ALA A 207 11.09 -1.33 -4.23
CA ALA A 207 12.18 -1.60 -3.28
C ALA A 207 13.40 -2.32 -3.90
N ASN A 208 13.34 -2.75 -5.17
CA ASN A 208 14.45 -3.50 -5.79
C ASN A 208 15.50 -2.54 -6.38
N ILE A 209 16.73 -2.62 -5.87
CA ILE A 209 17.87 -1.82 -6.32
C ILE A 209 18.19 -2.00 -7.81
N GLY A 210 17.95 -3.20 -8.36
CA GLY A 210 18.14 -3.53 -9.78
C GLY A 210 16.90 -3.31 -10.66
N ALA A 211 15.84 -2.68 -10.15
CA ALA A 211 14.68 -2.33 -10.96
C ALA A 211 15.03 -1.27 -12.03
N THR A 212 14.45 -1.41 -13.21
CA THR A 212 14.60 -0.45 -14.32
C THR A 212 13.35 0.44 -14.46
N VAL A 213 13.49 1.59 -15.12
CA VAL A 213 12.39 2.52 -15.45
C VAL A 213 11.22 1.78 -16.12
N TYR A 214 11.51 0.89 -17.09
CA TYR A 214 10.50 0.09 -17.77
C TYR A 214 9.73 -0.81 -16.80
N GLN A 215 10.41 -1.55 -15.92
CA GLN A 215 9.75 -2.46 -14.97
C GLN A 215 8.89 -1.71 -13.94
N LEU A 216 9.26 -0.47 -13.59
CA LEU A 216 8.47 0.39 -12.71
C LEU A 216 7.20 0.87 -13.41
N ASN A 217 7.32 1.35 -14.66
CA ASN A 217 6.18 1.78 -15.49
C ASN A 217 5.24 0.62 -15.86
N ASP A 218 5.77 -0.58 -16.08
CA ASP A 218 4.98 -1.81 -16.26
C ASP A 218 4.20 -2.14 -14.99
N SER A 219 4.77 -1.88 -13.80
CA SER A 219 4.09 -2.10 -12.51
C SER A 219 2.96 -1.09 -12.30
N ILE A 220 3.12 0.18 -12.70
CA ILE A 220 2.04 1.18 -12.74
C ILE A 220 0.90 0.69 -13.65
N SER A 221 1.24 0.13 -14.81
CA SER A 221 0.27 -0.37 -15.79
C SER A 221 -0.47 -1.62 -15.27
N ASP A 222 0.24 -2.54 -14.62
CA ASP A 222 -0.32 -3.75 -13.98
C ASP A 222 -1.30 -3.42 -12.84
N LEU A 223 -0.97 -2.42 -12.00
CA LEU A 223 -1.86 -1.92 -10.94
C LEU A 223 -3.17 -1.39 -11.51
N ARG A 224 -3.10 -0.50 -12.52
CA ARG A 224 -4.26 0.12 -13.17
C ARG A 224 -5.14 -0.94 -13.86
N ALA A 225 -4.54 -1.80 -14.67
CA ALA A 225 -5.26 -2.86 -15.37
C ALA A 225 -5.86 -3.90 -14.39
N THR A 226 -5.17 -4.22 -13.30
CA THR A 226 -5.71 -5.11 -12.27
C THR A 226 -6.87 -4.46 -11.54
N TYR A 227 -6.76 -3.19 -11.13
CA TYR A 227 -7.86 -2.46 -10.48
C TYR A 227 -9.12 -2.41 -11.37
N GLU A 228 -8.97 -2.03 -12.64
CA GLU A 228 -10.09 -1.98 -13.60
C GLU A 228 -10.74 -3.36 -13.75
N ARG A 229 -9.92 -4.40 -13.96
CA ARG A 229 -10.37 -5.78 -14.13
C ARG A 229 -11.11 -6.32 -12.90
N VAL A 230 -10.60 -6.11 -11.69
CA VAL A 230 -11.28 -6.58 -10.46
C VAL A 230 -12.49 -5.73 -10.09
N SER A 231 -12.57 -4.47 -10.55
CA SER A 231 -13.77 -3.63 -10.39
C SER A 231 -14.99 -4.24 -11.09
N THR A 232 -14.78 -4.96 -12.20
CA THR A 232 -15.85 -5.69 -12.91
C THR A 232 -16.33 -6.95 -12.20
N TYR A 233 -15.65 -7.41 -11.13
CA TYR A 233 -16.02 -8.64 -10.45
C TYR A 233 -17.36 -8.49 -9.72
N ARG A 234 -18.05 -9.62 -9.54
CA ARG A 234 -19.28 -9.73 -8.76
C ARG A 234 -19.10 -9.18 -7.34
N ASP A 235 -20.10 -8.41 -6.88
CA ASP A 235 -20.27 -8.03 -5.48
C ASP A 235 -20.77 -9.22 -4.63
N LEU A 236 -20.43 -9.25 -3.34
CA LEU A 236 -20.88 -10.24 -2.37
C LEU A 236 -22.42 -10.26 -2.28
N LYS A 237 -23.00 -11.45 -2.06
CA LYS A 237 -24.40 -11.56 -1.67
C LYS A 237 -24.51 -11.26 -0.18
N SER A 238 -25.67 -10.77 0.23
CA SER A 238 -26.05 -10.61 1.65
C SER A 238 -25.92 -11.92 2.46
N SER A 239 -26.08 -13.08 1.80
CA SER A 239 -25.91 -14.42 2.37
C SER A 239 -24.46 -14.93 2.43
N ASP A 240 -23.53 -14.30 1.72
CA ASP A 240 -22.13 -14.74 1.68
C ASP A 240 -21.45 -14.43 3.03
N THR A 241 -20.40 -15.17 3.38
CA THR A 241 -19.58 -14.83 4.56
C THR A 241 -18.91 -13.48 4.34
N ALA A 242 -18.98 -12.58 5.32
CA ALA A 242 -18.37 -11.26 5.24
C ALA A 242 -16.85 -11.37 5.13
N THR A 243 -16.27 -10.66 4.17
CA THR A 243 -14.82 -10.47 4.04
C THR A 243 -14.30 -9.57 5.16
N ILE A 244 -12.97 -9.51 5.33
CA ILE A 244 -12.33 -8.57 6.27
C ILE A 244 -12.75 -7.12 5.98
N TYR A 245 -12.85 -6.74 4.71
CA TYR A 245 -13.27 -5.40 4.26
C TYR A 245 -14.68 -4.99 4.72
N VAL A 246 -15.64 -5.92 4.72
CA VAL A 246 -16.99 -5.69 5.28
C VAL A 246 -16.96 -5.67 6.81
N LYS A 247 -16.08 -6.48 7.43
CA LYS A 247 -15.88 -6.47 8.88
C LYS A 247 -15.24 -5.19 9.39
N ASP A 248 -14.33 -4.59 8.63
CA ASP A 248 -13.62 -3.37 9.03
C ASP A 248 -14.55 -2.15 8.94
N LEU A 249 -15.56 -2.15 8.07
CA LEU A 249 -16.65 -1.17 8.12
C LEU A 249 -17.49 -1.27 9.40
N LEU A 250 -17.80 -2.50 9.85
CA LEU A 250 -18.45 -2.72 11.16
C LEU A 250 -17.52 -2.30 12.32
N ASN A 251 -16.22 -2.55 12.23
CA ASN A 251 -15.24 -2.11 13.22
C ASN A 251 -15.17 -0.57 13.31
N LYS A 252 -15.14 0.11 12.15
CA LYS A 252 -15.20 1.57 12.04
C LYS A 252 -16.48 2.13 12.68
N ALA A 253 -17.63 1.53 12.41
CA ALA A 253 -18.90 1.90 13.05
C ALA A 253 -18.87 1.72 14.59
N ILE A 254 -18.24 0.63 15.07
CA ILE A 254 -18.05 0.37 16.51
C ILE A 254 -17.15 1.44 17.15
N TRP A 255 -16.01 1.77 16.54
CA TRP A 255 -15.09 2.79 17.05
C TRP A 255 -15.67 4.20 17.01
N ASN A 256 -16.30 4.60 15.90
CA ASN A 256 -17.01 5.88 15.80
C ASN A 256 -18.09 6.00 16.89
N THR A 257 -18.84 4.93 17.15
CA THR A 257 -19.87 4.91 18.20
C THR A 257 -19.26 5.00 19.61
N ARG A 258 -18.08 4.40 19.86
CA ARG A 258 -17.35 4.54 21.15
C ARG A 258 -16.90 5.97 21.37
N VAL A 259 -16.21 6.57 20.39
CA VAL A 259 -15.72 7.96 20.46
C VAL A 259 -16.89 8.94 20.66
N ALA A 260 -17.97 8.79 19.89
CA ALA A 260 -19.14 9.65 20.01
C ALA A 260 -19.90 9.42 21.33
N ARG A 261 -19.99 8.18 21.82
CA ARG A 261 -20.53 7.88 23.16
C ARG A 261 -19.75 8.61 24.27
N ASP A 262 -18.42 8.57 24.21
CA ASP A 262 -17.59 9.14 25.28
C ASP A 262 -17.58 10.68 25.25
N LYS A 263 -17.77 11.30 24.06
CA LYS A 263 -17.92 12.75 23.89
C LYS A 263 -19.32 13.29 24.23
N GLU A 264 -20.39 12.60 23.78
CA GLU A 264 -21.77 13.15 23.77
C GLU A 264 -22.74 12.46 24.74
N ILE A 265 -22.47 11.21 25.11
CA ILE A 265 -23.40 10.39 25.91
C ILE A 265 -22.93 10.32 27.37
N LEU A 266 -21.65 10.03 27.60
CA LEU A 266 -21.05 9.93 28.93
C LEU A 266 -21.07 11.27 29.69
N THR A 267 -20.88 12.36 28.97
CA THR A 267 -20.78 13.75 29.47
C THR A 267 -22.13 14.38 29.79
N HIS A 268 -23.22 13.92 29.16
CA HIS A 268 -24.49 14.65 29.13
C HIS A 268 -25.73 13.79 29.43
N LYS A 269 -25.67 12.47 29.30
CA LYS A 269 -26.85 11.58 29.40
C LYS A 269 -26.78 10.71 30.64
N ASN A 270 -27.94 10.22 31.09
CA ASN A 270 -28.00 9.36 32.26
C ASN A 270 -27.31 8.00 32.05
N PHE A 271 -26.86 7.38 33.14
CA PHE A 271 -26.15 6.10 33.12
C PHE A 271 -26.94 4.95 32.46
N ARG A 272 -28.27 4.94 32.52
CA ARG A 272 -29.08 3.89 31.85
C ARG A 272 -29.05 4.03 30.33
N THR A 273 -29.04 5.26 29.82
CA THR A 273 -28.85 5.55 28.38
C THR A 273 -27.48 5.05 27.93
N TYR A 274 -26.40 5.44 28.63
CA TYR A 274 -25.03 4.98 28.37
C TYR A 274 -24.92 3.44 28.39
N HIS A 275 -25.44 2.80 29.45
CA HIS A 275 -25.39 1.35 29.61
C HIS A 275 -26.22 0.59 28.55
N THR A 276 -27.31 1.18 28.06
CA THR A 276 -28.11 0.61 26.96
C THR A 276 -27.34 0.66 25.64
N LEU A 277 -26.71 1.80 25.32
CA LEU A 277 -25.84 1.91 24.15
C LEU A 277 -24.65 0.93 24.20
N ASN A 278 -24.02 0.76 25.38
CA ASN A 278 -22.95 -0.24 25.54
C ASN A 278 -23.39 -1.69 25.30
N LYS A 279 -24.67 -2.04 25.55
CA LYS A 279 -25.20 -3.36 25.18
C LYS A 279 -25.27 -3.54 23.66
N GLU A 280 -25.67 -2.52 22.92
CA GLU A 280 -25.72 -2.58 21.45
C GLU A 280 -24.32 -2.59 20.83
N ILE A 281 -23.36 -1.79 21.36
CA ILE A 281 -21.93 -1.89 21.01
C ILE A 281 -21.44 -3.33 21.24
N THR A 282 -21.77 -3.95 22.38
CA THR A 282 -21.37 -5.34 22.69
C THR A 282 -21.95 -6.36 21.71
N LYS A 283 -23.20 -6.17 21.24
CA LYS A 283 -23.79 -7.04 20.20
C LYS A 283 -23.07 -6.85 18.86
N ALA A 284 -22.77 -5.63 18.46
CA ALA A 284 -22.01 -5.34 17.23
C ALA A 284 -20.62 -5.99 17.27
N VAL A 285 -19.89 -5.88 18.39
CA VAL A 285 -18.60 -6.55 18.61
C VAL A 285 -18.70 -8.08 18.50
N ARG A 286 -19.77 -8.70 19.01
CA ARG A 286 -20.00 -10.16 18.84
C ARG A 286 -20.19 -10.55 17.38
N VAL A 287 -20.88 -9.74 16.57
CA VAL A 287 -21.01 -9.97 15.12
C VAL A 287 -19.67 -9.78 14.42
N TRP A 288 -18.85 -8.81 14.84
CA TRP A 288 -17.50 -8.60 14.30
C TRP A 288 -16.58 -9.80 14.57
N PHE A 289 -16.51 -10.31 15.80
CA PHE A 289 -15.70 -11.50 16.13
C PHE A 289 -16.23 -12.82 15.53
N LYS A 290 -17.51 -12.93 15.16
CA LYS A 290 -18.09 -14.15 14.56
C LYS A 290 -17.46 -14.43 13.18
N ALA A 291 -16.52 -15.38 13.10
CA ALA A 291 -15.79 -15.72 11.87
C ALA A 291 -16.69 -16.17 10.69
N LYS A 292 -17.89 -16.69 10.98
CA LYS A 292 -18.92 -17.07 9.99
C LYS A 292 -20.11 -16.10 9.99
N ALA A 293 -19.87 -14.81 10.23
CA ALA A 293 -20.90 -13.80 10.04
C ALA A 293 -21.15 -13.58 8.54
N THR A 294 -22.41 -13.42 8.14
CA THR A 294 -22.73 -13.02 6.76
C THR A 294 -22.61 -11.51 6.58
N VAL A 295 -22.55 -11.07 5.32
CA VAL A 295 -22.63 -9.64 4.97
C VAL A 295 -23.88 -9.00 5.57
N ALA A 296 -25.05 -9.64 5.46
CA ALA A 296 -26.30 -9.17 6.06
C ALA A 296 -26.24 -9.01 7.58
N GLU A 297 -25.53 -9.90 8.30
CA GLU A 297 -25.37 -9.77 9.75
C GLU A 297 -24.51 -8.54 10.11
N CYS A 298 -23.47 -8.26 9.33
CA CYS A 298 -22.65 -7.06 9.48
C CYS A 298 -23.44 -5.78 9.19
N ASP A 299 -24.13 -5.70 8.04
CA ASP A 299 -24.93 -4.54 7.65
C ASP A 299 -26.05 -4.27 8.68
N ALA A 300 -26.74 -5.32 9.14
CA ALA A 300 -27.76 -5.20 10.17
C ALA A 300 -27.19 -4.80 11.54
N ALA A 301 -25.94 -5.17 11.86
CA ALA A 301 -25.27 -4.72 13.07
C ALA A 301 -24.90 -3.23 13.01
N ILE A 302 -24.40 -2.74 11.87
CA ILE A 302 -24.13 -1.31 11.62
C ILE A 302 -25.43 -0.51 11.76
N ALA A 303 -26.50 -0.92 11.07
CA ALA A 303 -27.79 -0.24 11.12
C ALA A 303 -28.35 -0.16 12.55
N LYS A 304 -28.36 -1.27 13.30
CA LYS A 304 -28.79 -1.31 14.70
C LYS A 304 -27.95 -0.42 15.60
N LEU A 305 -26.63 -0.40 15.40
CA LEU A 305 -25.72 0.42 16.19
C LEU A 305 -25.95 1.93 15.95
N ASN A 306 -26.13 2.33 14.69
CA ASN A 306 -26.48 3.71 14.33
C ASN A 306 -27.82 4.14 14.93
N THR A 307 -28.86 3.29 14.86
CA THR A 307 -30.16 3.55 15.51
C THR A 307 -30.04 3.64 17.02
N ALA A 308 -29.23 2.78 17.66
CA ALA A 308 -29.00 2.80 19.09
C ALA A 308 -28.28 4.07 19.54
N TYR A 309 -27.27 4.52 18.80
CA TYR A 309 -26.58 5.78 19.05
C TYR A 309 -27.52 6.98 18.89
N ALA A 310 -28.29 7.05 17.80
CA ALA A 310 -29.27 8.13 17.59
C ALA A 310 -30.32 8.20 18.73
N THR A 311 -30.81 7.04 19.18
CA THR A 311 -31.73 6.93 20.32
C THR A 311 -31.08 7.48 21.59
N ALA A 312 -29.83 7.09 21.87
CA ALA A 312 -29.09 7.56 23.04
C ALA A 312 -28.80 9.07 23.00
N TYR A 313 -28.45 9.61 21.82
CA TYR A 313 -28.20 11.03 21.61
C TYR A 313 -29.47 11.88 21.81
N SER A 314 -30.62 11.39 21.32
CA SER A 314 -31.93 12.04 21.51
C SER A 314 -32.48 11.95 22.94
N ALA A 315 -31.90 11.11 23.81
CA ALA A 315 -32.36 10.96 25.19
C ALA A 315 -32.20 12.29 25.97
N PRO A 316 -33.05 12.57 26.98
CA PRO A 316 -32.91 13.77 27.78
C PRO A 316 -31.55 13.82 28.47
N SER A 317 -30.88 14.97 28.33
CA SER A 317 -29.65 15.25 29.07
C SER A 317 -29.97 15.48 30.55
N VAL A 318 -29.05 15.10 31.42
CA VAL A 318 -29.12 15.38 32.87
C VAL A 318 -28.07 16.44 33.18
N ARG A 319 -28.41 17.40 34.03
CA ARG A 319 -27.46 18.33 34.67
C ARG A 319 -26.97 17.73 35.97
#